data_AF-A0A944S8Q2-F1
#
_entry.id   AF-A0A944S8Q2-F1
#
_cell.length_a   1.000
_cell.length_b   1.000
_cell.length_c   1.000
_cell.angle_alpha   90.00
_cell.angle_beta   90.00
_cell.angle_gamma   90.00
#
_symmetry.space_group_name_H-M   'P 1'
#
loop_
_entity.id
_entity.type
_entity.pdbx_description
1 polymer ?
#
loop_
_entity_poly.entity_id
_entity_poly.type
_entity_poly.pdbx_seq_one_letter_code
_entity_poly.pdbx_strand_id
1 'polypeptide(L)'
;MSKVLEFGEKVDEYDVRVLNEREIRAGAGILFLFAMISFLNSWLIGDFSVTRIFVTIFLFDFFIRVFINPKYAPSLILGRFAVRNQQVEYVGASQKRFAWGVGFGLALLMFYLIVIQNVIGPLNLLVCLVCLGLLFFESAFGVCLACGVYNLFHAERAKLCPGNNCELEQRVTIQKVSLVQLIVVVLFMGLLFVVSNTPLISEGMQVALEDEVSEVIVEEKDCTVPEFAIAMGHEEKWKLHNGCTDKVSEVIVEEKDCTVPEFAIAMGHQEKWKLHNGCD
;
A
#
# COMPACT_ATOMS: atom_id res chain seq x y z
N MET A 1 -25.19 -4.45 32.74
CA MET A 1 -24.56 -5.01 31.52
C MET A 1 -23.29 -4.20 31.28
N SER A 2 -22.12 -4.84 31.22
CA SER A 2 -20.83 -4.14 31.29
C SER A 2 -20.65 -3.19 30.10
N LYS A 3 -20.44 -1.89 30.38
CA LYS A 3 -20.17 -0.81 29.40
C LYS A 3 -19.02 -1.11 28.41
N VAL A 4 -18.27 -2.20 28.64
CA VAL A 4 -17.09 -2.59 27.85
C VAL A 4 -17.49 -3.22 26.51
N LEU A 5 -18.61 -3.95 26.43
CA LEU A 5 -19.06 -4.65 25.21
C LEU A 5 -20.05 -3.83 24.36
N GLU A 6 -20.23 -2.55 24.68
CA GLU A 6 -21.17 -1.69 23.97
C GLU A 6 -20.54 -1.13 22.69
N PHE A 7 -21.07 -1.53 21.54
CA PHE A 7 -20.62 -1.02 20.24
C PHE A 7 -21.21 0.37 19.97
N GLY A 8 -20.35 1.38 19.80
CA GLY A 8 -20.72 2.78 19.55
C GLY A 8 -20.92 3.62 20.81
N GLU A 9 -20.84 4.94 20.66
CA GLU A 9 -21.07 5.91 21.74
C GLU A 9 -22.54 6.37 21.72
N LYS A 10 -23.16 6.54 22.88
CA LYS A 10 -24.51 7.10 23.01
C LYS A 10 -24.39 8.60 23.24
N VAL A 11 -24.97 9.39 22.35
CA VAL A 11 -25.03 10.86 22.43
C VAL A 11 -26.51 11.22 22.56
N ASP A 12 -26.85 12.07 23.53
CA ASP A 12 -28.25 12.35 23.91
C ASP A 12 -29.09 12.94 22.76
N GLU A 13 -28.43 13.53 21.76
CA GLU A 13 -29.05 14.10 20.56
C GLU A 13 -29.47 13.06 19.50
N TYR A 14 -29.00 11.81 19.61
CA TYR A 14 -29.24 10.77 18.61
C TYR A 14 -29.89 9.50 19.21
N ASP A 15 -30.95 9.03 18.58
CA ASP A 15 -31.67 7.81 18.99
C ASP A 15 -30.85 6.52 18.78
N VAL A 16 -29.88 6.57 17.88
CA VAL A 16 -28.97 5.45 17.58
C VAL A 16 -27.59 5.71 18.14
N ARG A 17 -26.85 4.63 18.43
CA ARG A 17 -25.43 4.77 18.77
C ARG A 17 -24.66 5.28 17.58
N VAL A 18 -23.74 6.19 17.85
CA VAL A 18 -22.97 6.90 16.84
C VAL A 18 -21.48 6.66 17.05
N LEU A 19 -20.74 6.85 15.97
CA LEU A 19 -19.28 6.89 15.94
C LEU A 19 -18.86 8.17 15.21
N ASN A 20 -17.63 8.62 15.46
CA ASN A 20 -17.11 9.77 14.74
C ASN A 20 -16.56 9.31 13.37
N GLU A 21 -17.09 9.83 12.26
CA GLU A 21 -16.66 9.41 10.92
C GLU A 21 -15.23 9.82 10.64
N ARG A 22 -14.76 10.95 11.19
CA ARG A 22 -13.40 11.44 10.96
C ARG A 22 -12.35 10.54 11.59
N GLU A 23 -12.59 10.01 12.79
CA GLU A 23 -11.68 9.03 13.41
C GLU A 23 -11.65 7.72 12.61
N ILE A 24 -12.79 7.29 12.06
CA ILE A 24 -12.89 6.09 11.24
C ILE A 24 -12.10 6.26 9.94
N ARG A 25 -12.29 7.38 9.23
CA ARG A 25 -11.58 7.70 7.99
C ARG A 25 -10.08 7.85 8.22
N ALA A 26 -9.67 8.50 9.31
CA ALA A 26 -8.27 8.60 9.69
C ALA A 26 -7.67 7.22 10.00
N GLY A 27 -8.39 6.38 10.76
CA GLY A 27 -7.98 5.00 11.04
C GLY A 27 -7.86 4.15 9.77
N ALA A 28 -8.79 4.28 8.83
CA ALA A 28 -8.72 3.62 7.53
C ALA A 28 -7.50 4.07 6.72
N GLY A 29 -7.19 5.37 6.73
CA GLY A 29 -6.01 5.92 6.06
C GLY A 29 -4.68 5.42 6.65
N ILE A 30 -4.60 5.30 7.98
CA ILE A 30 -3.43 4.72 8.66
C ILE A 30 -3.24 3.26 8.25
N LEU A 31 -4.31 2.46 8.29
CA LEU A 31 -4.25 1.05 7.87
C LEU A 31 -3.91 0.92 6.38
N PHE A 32 -4.47 1.79 5.53
CA PHE A 32 -4.17 1.84 4.10
C PHE A 32 -2.69 2.12 3.84
N LEU A 33 -2.08 3.07 4.56
CA LEU A 33 -0.66 3.39 4.42
C LEU A 33 0.21 2.16 4.70
N PHE A 34 0.03 1.51 5.84
CA PHE A 34 0.81 0.32 6.19
C PHE A 34 0.52 -0.86 5.27
N ALA A 35 -0.74 -1.05 4.87
CA ALA A 35 -1.13 -2.07 3.90
C ALA A 35 -0.44 -1.84 2.55
N MET A 36 -0.38 -0.60 2.07
CA MET A 36 0.25 -0.23 0.82
C MET A 36 1.77 -0.45 0.87
N ILE A 37 2.43 -0.03 1.96
CA ILE A 37 3.87 -0.28 2.16
C ILE A 37 4.14 -1.78 2.16
N SER A 38 3.35 -2.54 2.91
CA SER A 38 3.47 -3.99 2.99
C SER A 38 3.28 -4.67 1.63
N PHE A 39 2.26 -4.22 0.87
CA PHE A 39 1.96 -4.73 -0.45
C PHE A 39 3.09 -4.44 -1.44
N LEU A 40 3.62 -3.21 -1.45
CA LEU A 40 4.72 -2.82 -2.32
C LEU A 40 6.01 -3.59 -1.99
N ASN A 41 6.31 -3.80 -0.70
CA ASN A 41 7.46 -4.64 -0.31
C ASN A 41 7.30 -6.07 -0.83
N SER A 42 6.12 -6.65 -0.66
CA SER A 42 5.83 -7.99 -1.15
C SER A 42 5.87 -8.09 -2.68
N TRP A 43 5.42 -7.06 -3.40
CA TRP A 43 5.37 -7.05 -4.86
C TRP A 43 6.74 -6.78 -5.52
N LEU A 44 7.49 -5.80 -5.01
CA LEU A 44 8.76 -5.38 -5.61
C LEU A 44 9.94 -6.23 -5.13
N ILE A 45 10.00 -6.53 -3.82
CA ILE A 45 11.14 -7.19 -3.19
C ILE A 45 10.90 -8.70 -3.08
N GLY A 46 9.64 -9.14 -3.13
CA GLY A 46 9.28 -10.55 -2.92
C GLY A 46 9.35 -11.00 -1.46
N ASP A 47 9.53 -10.06 -0.51
CA ASP A 47 9.52 -10.37 0.92
C ASP A 47 8.09 -10.29 1.50
N PHE A 48 7.58 -11.44 1.92
CA PHE A 48 6.24 -11.58 2.50
C PHE A 48 6.24 -11.42 4.03
N SER A 49 7.40 -11.25 4.67
CA SER A 49 7.53 -11.14 6.12
C SER A 49 6.76 -9.94 6.67
N VAL A 50 6.93 -8.77 6.04
CA VAL A 50 6.19 -7.55 6.37
C VAL A 50 4.68 -7.76 6.22
N THR A 51 4.26 -8.47 5.17
CA THR A 51 2.84 -8.77 4.92
C THR A 51 2.24 -9.72 5.94
N ARG A 52 2.97 -10.75 6.38
CA ARG A 52 2.50 -11.63 7.45
C ARG A 52 2.30 -10.87 8.77
N ILE A 53 3.25 -9.99 9.11
CA ILE A 53 3.17 -9.16 10.32
C ILE A 53 1.97 -8.21 10.22
N PHE A 54 1.85 -7.48 9.11
CA PHE A 54 0.76 -6.54 8.90
C PHE A 54 -0.61 -7.22 8.96
N VAL A 55 -0.81 -8.32 8.23
CA VAL A 55 -2.09 -9.05 8.21
C VAL A 55 -2.48 -9.56 9.59
N THR A 56 -1.51 -10.00 10.39
CA THR A 56 -1.75 -10.42 11.78
C THR A 56 -2.24 -9.25 12.62
N ILE A 57 -1.55 -8.11 12.58
CA ILE A 57 -1.94 -6.90 13.32
C ILE A 57 -3.31 -6.39 12.84
N PHE A 58 -3.54 -6.37 11.54
CA PHE A 58 -4.80 -5.95 10.91
C PHE A 58 -5.97 -6.82 11.36
N LEU A 59 -5.78 -8.14 11.42
CA LEU A 59 -6.77 -9.08 11.93
C LEU A 59 -7.12 -8.77 13.40
N PHE A 60 -6.12 -8.57 14.25
CA PHE A 60 -6.34 -8.23 15.67
C PHE A 60 -7.03 -6.88 15.84
N ASP A 61 -6.67 -5.87 15.05
CA ASP A 61 -7.32 -4.56 15.09
C ASP A 61 -8.82 -4.69 14.78
N PHE A 62 -9.19 -5.40 13.70
CA PHE A 62 -10.59 -5.64 13.35
C PHE A 62 -11.31 -6.53 14.34
N PHE A 63 -10.64 -7.51 14.94
CA PHE A 63 -11.21 -8.34 16.01
C PHE A 63 -11.65 -7.46 17.20
N ILE A 64 -10.78 -6.56 17.66
CA ILE A 64 -11.09 -5.62 18.75
C ILE A 64 -12.26 -4.71 18.35
N ARG A 65 -12.26 -4.18 17.12
CA ARG A 65 -13.34 -3.33 16.61
C ARG A 65 -14.70 -4.00 16.63
N VAL A 66 -14.78 -5.25 16.16
CA VAL A 66 -16.07 -5.95 15.94
C VAL A 66 -16.61 -6.61 17.20
N PHE A 67 -15.75 -7.24 18.01
CA PHE A 67 -16.16 -8.09 19.13
C PHE A 67 -16.06 -7.43 20.51
N ILE A 68 -15.09 -6.54 20.72
CA ILE A 68 -14.86 -5.91 22.02
C ILE A 68 -15.51 -4.52 22.03
N ASN A 69 -14.82 -3.54 21.44
CA ASN A 69 -15.28 -2.17 21.35
C ASN A 69 -14.39 -1.39 20.36
N PRO A 70 -14.97 -0.64 19.41
CA PRO A 70 -14.17 0.22 18.53
C PRO A 70 -13.32 1.25 19.26
N LYS A 71 -13.73 1.68 20.46
CA LYS A 71 -12.97 2.63 21.27
C LYS A 71 -11.56 2.14 21.63
N TYR A 72 -11.33 0.82 21.65
CA TYR A 72 -10.04 0.22 22.00
C TYR A 72 -9.21 -0.21 20.79
N ALA A 73 -9.72 -0.04 19.57
CA ALA A 73 -8.98 -0.43 18.38
C ALA A 73 -7.77 0.49 18.18
N PRO A 74 -6.53 -0.04 18.10
CA PRO A 74 -5.31 0.77 18.01
C PRO A 74 -5.34 1.81 16.89
N SER A 75 -5.77 1.41 15.70
CA SER A 75 -5.88 2.31 14.56
C SER A 75 -6.93 3.41 14.73
N LEU A 76 -8.04 3.16 15.44
CA LEU A 76 -9.04 4.20 15.77
C LEU A 76 -8.55 5.13 16.86
N ILE A 77 -7.77 4.64 17.84
CA ILE A 77 -7.12 5.48 18.85
C ILE A 77 -6.14 6.45 18.17
N LEU A 78 -5.33 5.96 17.24
CA LEU A 78 -4.42 6.80 16.46
C LEU A 78 -5.19 7.78 15.56
N GLY A 79 -6.26 7.33 14.92
CA GLY A 79 -7.15 8.19 14.14
C GLY A 79 -7.75 9.32 14.99
N ARG A 80 -8.27 8.99 16.18
CA ARG A 80 -8.82 9.95 17.14
C ARG A 80 -7.77 10.96 17.59
N PHE A 81 -6.53 10.53 17.83
CA PHE A 81 -5.43 11.44 18.13
C PHE A 81 -5.16 12.42 16.97
N ALA A 82 -5.16 11.92 15.73
CA ALA A 82 -4.91 12.74 14.54
C ALA A 82 -6.01 13.78 14.29
N VAL A 83 -7.29 13.44 14.49
CA VAL A 83 -8.43 14.33 14.21
C VAL A 83 -8.99 15.08 15.43
N ARG A 84 -8.28 15.07 16.57
CA ARG A 84 -8.79 15.60 17.86
C ARG A 84 -9.23 17.07 17.84
N ASN A 85 -8.67 17.87 16.95
CA ASN A 85 -8.97 19.31 16.82
C ASN A 85 -9.99 19.61 15.70
N GLN A 86 -10.63 18.59 15.11
CA GLN A 86 -11.64 18.75 14.07
C GLN A 86 -13.05 18.65 14.67
N GLN A 87 -14.04 19.28 14.02
CA GLN A 87 -15.44 19.10 14.39
C GLN A 87 -15.87 17.66 14.17
N VAL A 88 -16.59 17.09 15.14
CA VAL A 88 -17.05 15.71 15.10
C VAL A 88 -18.15 15.56 14.05
N GLU A 89 -18.09 14.49 13.27
CA GLU A 89 -19.14 14.10 12.32
C GLU A 89 -19.70 12.75 12.76
N TYR A 90 -20.99 12.66 13.05
CA TYR A 90 -21.60 11.46 13.63
C TYR A 90 -22.19 10.55 12.56
N VAL A 91 -21.87 9.26 12.65
CA VAL A 91 -22.38 8.22 11.75
C VAL A 91 -22.92 7.05 12.54
N GLY A 92 -24.02 6.45 12.07
CA GLY A 92 -24.68 5.33 12.75
C GLY A 92 -23.75 4.13 12.93
N ALA A 93 -23.76 3.54 14.13
CA ALA A 93 -22.84 2.45 14.49
C ALA A 93 -23.20 1.10 13.82
N SER A 94 -24.49 0.80 13.62
CA SER A 94 -24.94 -0.50 13.08
C SER A 94 -24.38 -0.81 11.68
N GLN A 95 -24.45 0.16 10.76
CA GLN A 95 -23.89 0.04 9.40
C GLN A 95 -22.37 -0.17 9.40
N LYS A 96 -21.63 0.52 10.29
CA LYS A 96 -20.17 0.37 10.40
C LYS A 96 -19.78 -0.97 10.99
N ARG A 97 -20.59 -1.52 11.91
CA ARG A 97 -20.39 -2.88 12.42
C ARG A 97 -20.46 -3.92 11.32
N PHE A 98 -21.43 -3.80 10.41
CA PHE A 98 -21.52 -4.68 9.24
C PHE A 98 -20.30 -4.55 8.34
N ALA A 99 -19.92 -3.32 7.99
CA ALA A 99 -18.75 -3.05 7.14
C ALA A 99 -17.45 -3.64 7.73
N TRP A 100 -17.23 -3.47 9.04
CA TRP A 100 -16.08 -4.06 9.71
C TRP A 100 -16.17 -5.58 9.84
N GLY A 101 -17.37 -6.15 9.91
CA GLY A 101 -17.58 -7.60 9.81
C GLY A 101 -17.12 -8.16 8.46
N VAL A 102 -17.44 -7.48 7.36
CA VAL A 102 -16.94 -7.84 6.02
C VAL A 102 -15.41 -7.70 5.96
N GLY A 103 -14.86 -6.60 6.49
CA GLY A 103 -13.42 -6.40 6.59
C GLY A 103 -12.71 -7.48 7.40
N PHE A 104 -13.30 -7.91 8.51
CA PHE A 104 -12.78 -9.01 9.33
C PHE A 104 -12.80 -10.35 8.58
N GLY A 105 -13.86 -10.64 7.82
CA GLY A 105 -13.92 -11.83 6.97
C GLY A 105 -12.82 -11.86 5.90
N LEU A 106 -12.56 -10.72 5.25
CA LEU A 106 -11.45 -10.57 4.31
C LEU A 106 -10.08 -10.73 5.00
N ALA A 107 -9.91 -10.15 6.19
CA ALA A 107 -8.69 -10.28 6.98
C ALA A 107 -8.40 -11.74 7.38
N LEU A 108 -9.44 -12.47 7.81
CA LEU A 108 -9.32 -13.90 8.12
C LEU A 108 -8.92 -14.72 6.90
N LEU A 109 -9.53 -14.45 5.74
CA LEU A 109 -9.19 -15.12 4.49
C LEU A 109 -7.72 -14.87 4.12
N MET A 110 -7.26 -13.61 4.19
CA MET A 110 -5.86 -13.26 3.91
C MET A 110 -4.89 -13.90 4.91
N PHE A 111 -5.23 -13.87 6.20
CA PHE A 111 -4.43 -14.50 7.24
C PHE A 111 -4.27 -16.00 6.98
N TYR A 112 -5.36 -16.69 6.64
CA TYR A 112 -5.33 -18.11 6.29
C TYR A 112 -4.44 -18.38 5.07
N LEU A 113 -4.57 -17.60 3.99
CA LEU A 113 -3.82 -17.82 2.76
C LEU A 113 -2.30 -17.52 2.93
N ILE A 114 -1.94 -16.40 3.54
CA ILE A 114 -0.54 -15.94 3.60
C ILE A 114 0.20 -16.50 4.81
N VAL A 115 -0.43 -16.54 5.99
CA VAL A 115 0.25 -16.90 7.24
C VAL A 115 0.21 -18.41 7.47
N ILE A 116 -0.95 -19.05 7.27
CA ILE A 116 -1.11 -20.49 7.52
C ILE A 116 -0.66 -21.30 6.30
N GLN A 117 -1.23 -21.03 5.13
CA GLN A 117 -0.96 -21.83 3.92
C GLN A 117 0.33 -21.41 3.21
N ASN A 118 0.88 -20.23 3.50
CA ASN A 118 2.04 -19.66 2.80
C ASN A 118 1.87 -19.63 1.26
N VAL A 119 0.64 -19.48 0.79
CA VAL A 119 0.32 -19.48 -0.64
C VAL A 119 0.49 -18.07 -1.19
N ILE A 120 1.47 -17.92 -2.08
CA ILE A 120 1.73 -16.70 -2.83
C ILE A 120 1.13 -16.91 -4.22
N GLY A 121 -0.09 -16.41 -4.43
CA GLY A 121 -0.81 -16.65 -5.68
C GLY A 121 -1.70 -15.47 -6.12
N PRO A 122 -2.23 -15.50 -7.35
CA PRO A 122 -3.07 -14.44 -7.91
C PRO A 122 -4.31 -14.14 -7.09
N LEU A 123 -4.88 -15.16 -6.43
CA LEU A 123 -6.03 -14.98 -5.55
C LEU A 123 -5.68 -14.05 -4.37
N ASN A 124 -4.50 -14.22 -3.76
CA ASN A 124 -4.07 -13.36 -2.67
C ASN A 124 -3.88 -11.91 -3.13
N LEU A 125 -3.26 -11.72 -4.29
CA LEU A 125 -3.13 -10.40 -4.92
C LEU A 125 -4.50 -9.73 -5.11
N LEU A 126 -5.48 -10.46 -5.65
CA LEU A 126 -6.83 -9.92 -5.86
C LEU A 126 -7.48 -9.52 -4.54
N VAL A 127 -7.42 -10.38 -3.51
CA VAL A 127 -7.97 -10.07 -2.19
C VAL A 127 -7.29 -8.85 -1.56
N CYS A 128 -5.96 -8.75 -1.65
CA CYS A 128 -5.20 -7.57 -1.22
C CYS A 128 -5.68 -6.30 -1.92
N LEU A 129 -5.78 -6.31 -3.25
CA LEU A 129 -6.21 -5.15 -4.04
C LEU A 129 -7.65 -4.73 -3.71
N VAL A 130 -8.55 -5.69 -3.49
CA VAL A 130 -9.92 -5.40 -3.03
C VAL A 130 -9.90 -4.74 -1.65
N CYS A 131 -9.13 -5.28 -0.70
CA CYS A 131 -9.02 -4.72 0.65
C CYS A 131 -8.42 -3.30 0.64
N LEU A 132 -7.31 -3.11 -0.07
CA LEU A 132 -6.67 -1.81 -0.27
C LEU A 132 -7.64 -0.81 -0.92
N GLY A 133 -8.38 -1.25 -1.95
CA GLY A 133 -9.41 -0.44 -2.60
C GLY A 133 -10.47 0.01 -1.60
N LEU A 134 -11.06 -0.90 -0.83
CA LEU A 134 -12.08 -0.57 0.16
C LEU A 134 -11.58 0.45 1.20
N LEU A 135 -10.35 0.26 1.73
CA LEU A 135 -9.73 1.20 2.67
C LEU A 135 -9.44 2.56 2.02
N PHE A 136 -9.00 2.58 0.77
CA PHE A 136 -8.75 3.80 0.02
C PHE A 136 -10.04 4.60 -0.19
N PHE A 137 -11.15 3.95 -0.59
CA PHE A 137 -12.43 4.63 -0.78
C PHE A 137 -12.96 5.23 0.53
N GLU A 138 -12.83 4.51 1.64
CA GLU A 138 -13.24 5.02 2.96
C GLU A 138 -12.35 6.18 3.41
N SER A 139 -11.03 6.09 3.27
CA SER A 139 -10.11 7.15 3.69
C SER A 139 -10.17 8.39 2.80
N ALA A 140 -9.94 8.23 1.49
CA ALA A 140 -9.80 9.34 0.53
C ALA A 140 -11.14 10.03 0.25
N PHE A 141 -12.17 9.26 -0.14
CA PHE A 141 -13.46 9.83 -0.55
C PHE A 141 -14.48 9.94 0.59
N GLY A 142 -14.25 9.28 1.74
CA GLY A 142 -15.24 9.19 2.81
C GLY A 142 -16.45 8.34 2.43
N VAL A 143 -16.29 7.44 1.45
CA VAL A 143 -17.38 6.59 0.95
C VAL A 143 -17.12 5.15 1.39
N CYS A 144 -17.96 4.67 2.30
CA CYS A 144 -17.97 3.27 2.72
C CYS A 144 -18.79 2.42 1.75
N LEU A 145 -18.14 1.76 0.79
CA LEU A 145 -18.82 0.89 -0.19
C LEU A 145 -19.59 -0.26 0.47
N ALA A 146 -19.03 -0.86 1.53
CA ALA A 146 -19.69 -1.91 2.30
C ALA A 146 -20.97 -1.42 3.00
N CYS A 147 -21.01 -0.16 3.43
CA CYS A 147 -22.19 0.47 4.00
C CYS A 147 -23.27 0.72 2.92
N GLY A 148 -22.85 1.01 1.68
CA GLY A 148 -23.78 1.08 0.54
C GLY A 148 -24.45 -0.26 0.25
N VAL A 149 -23.69 -1.36 0.27
CA VAL A 149 -24.22 -2.72 0.15
C VAL A 149 -25.19 -3.05 1.29
N TYR A 150 -24.86 -2.66 2.53
CA TYR A 150 -25.74 -2.84 3.69
C TYR A 150 -27.12 -2.21 3.47
N ASN A 151 -27.16 -0.97 2.98
CA ASN A 151 -28.40 -0.22 2.73
C ASN A 151 -29.22 -0.80 1.55
N LEU A 152 -28.59 -1.52 0.63
CA LEU A 152 -29.28 -2.19 -0.47
C LEU A 152 -29.99 -3.47 -0.01
N PHE A 153 -29.40 -4.21 0.93
CA PHE A 153 -29.91 -5.51 1.36
C PHE A 153 -30.79 -5.48 2.62
N HIS A 154 -30.64 -4.49 3.50
CA HIS A 154 -31.42 -4.41 4.74
C HIS A 154 -32.62 -3.47 4.59
N ALA A 155 -33.79 -3.94 5.04
CA ALA A 155 -35.04 -3.17 5.00
C ALA A 155 -35.03 -1.95 5.93
N GLU A 156 -34.28 -2.03 7.04
CA GLU A 156 -33.97 -0.85 7.87
C GLU A 156 -32.87 -0.03 7.18
N ARG A 157 -33.26 1.08 6.56
CA ARG A 157 -32.30 2.00 5.95
C ARG A 157 -31.32 2.52 6.98
N ALA A 158 -30.07 2.67 6.54
CA ALA A 158 -29.03 3.24 7.37
C ALA A 158 -29.44 4.62 7.90
N LYS A 159 -29.42 4.79 9.23
CA LYS A 159 -29.64 6.07 9.91
C LYS A 159 -28.29 6.76 10.10
N LEU A 160 -28.21 8.06 9.80
CA LEU A 160 -26.99 8.88 9.90
C LEU A 160 -25.85 8.33 9.04
N CYS A 161 -25.96 8.51 7.72
CA CYS A 161 -24.95 8.04 6.78
C CYS A 161 -23.79 9.05 6.64
N PRO A 162 -22.58 8.61 6.25
CA PRO A 162 -21.43 9.49 6.06
C PRO A 162 -21.78 10.67 5.15
N GLY A 163 -21.43 11.89 5.57
CA GLY A 163 -21.76 13.11 4.84
C GLY A 163 -23.26 13.38 4.65
N ASN A 164 -24.12 12.83 5.52
CA ASN A 164 -25.59 12.91 5.44
C ASN A 164 -26.17 12.44 4.11
N ASN A 165 -25.50 11.52 3.40
CA ASN A 165 -25.90 11.12 2.05
C ASN A 165 -27.30 10.46 1.98
N CYS A 166 -27.81 9.94 3.10
CA CYS A 166 -29.12 9.30 3.19
C CYS A 166 -30.29 10.28 3.27
N GLU A 167 -30.03 11.56 3.60
CA GLU A 167 -31.03 12.64 3.71
C GLU A 167 -30.92 13.67 2.58
N LEU A 168 -29.99 13.49 1.63
CA LEU A 168 -29.80 14.41 0.51
C LEU A 168 -30.97 14.29 -0.49
N GLU A 169 -32.00 15.14 -0.35
CA GLU A 169 -33.11 15.22 -1.30
C GLU A 169 -32.73 15.93 -2.61
N GLN A 170 -31.86 16.95 -2.58
CA GLN A 170 -31.44 17.69 -3.78
C GLN A 170 -29.99 18.17 -3.69
N ARG A 171 -29.23 17.97 -4.78
CA ARG A 171 -27.85 18.46 -4.88
C ARG A 171 -27.82 19.98 -5.04
N VAL A 172 -27.09 20.65 -4.15
CA VAL A 172 -26.82 22.09 -4.24
C VAL A 172 -25.95 22.40 -5.47
N THR A 173 -25.97 23.65 -5.95
CA THR A 173 -25.25 24.07 -7.18
C THR A 173 -23.75 23.75 -7.15
N ILE A 174 -23.10 23.84 -5.99
CA ILE A 174 -21.68 23.49 -5.81
C ILE A 174 -21.38 21.99 -5.98
N GLN A 175 -22.38 21.11 -5.82
CA GLN A 175 -22.23 19.66 -6.00
C GLN A 175 -22.46 19.20 -7.45
N LYS A 176 -22.88 20.10 -8.35
CA LYS A 176 -23.15 19.77 -9.75
C LYS A 176 -21.85 19.93 -10.54
N VAL A 177 -21.40 18.85 -11.17
CA VAL A 177 -20.25 18.88 -12.08
C VAL A 177 -20.71 19.50 -13.39
N SER A 178 -20.05 20.58 -13.82
CA SER A 178 -20.37 21.24 -15.08
C SER A 178 -19.68 20.53 -16.26
N LEU A 179 -20.23 20.69 -17.46
CA LEU A 179 -19.66 20.11 -18.68
C LEU A 179 -18.23 20.65 -18.93
N VAL A 180 -17.99 21.92 -18.58
CA VAL A 180 -16.65 22.55 -18.64
C VAL A 180 -15.66 21.86 -17.72
N GLN A 181 -16.04 21.55 -16.46
CA GLN A 181 -15.18 20.83 -15.54
C GLN A 181 -14.82 19.43 -16.07
N LEU A 182 -15.78 18.75 -16.70
CA LEU A 182 -15.54 17.45 -17.32
C LEU A 182 -14.56 17.54 -18.50
N ILE A 183 -14.70 18.56 -19.36
CA ILE A 183 -13.76 18.81 -20.47
C ILE A 183 -12.34 19.07 -19.94
N VAL A 184 -12.18 19.84 -18.86
CA VAL A 184 -10.86 20.10 -18.26
C VAL A 184 -10.20 18.80 -17.80
N VAL A 185 -10.96 17.90 -17.16
CA VAL A 185 -10.43 16.57 -16.76
C VAL A 185 -10.01 15.75 -17.98
N VAL A 186 -10.83 15.72 -19.03
CA VAL A 186 -10.50 14.99 -20.26
C VAL A 186 -9.25 15.55 -20.94
N LEU A 187 -9.13 16.87 -21.04
CA LEU A 187 -7.94 17.54 -21.58
C LEU A 187 -6.69 17.26 -20.74
N PHE A 188 -6.81 17.28 -19.42
CA PHE A 188 -5.71 16.94 -18.52
C PHE A 188 -5.25 15.50 -18.70
N MET A 189 -6.18 14.55 -18.78
CA MET A 189 -5.86 13.14 -19.06
C MET A 189 -5.24 12.97 -20.45
N GLY A 190 -5.73 13.70 -21.46
CA GLY A 190 -5.15 13.71 -22.80
C GLY A 190 -3.74 14.28 -22.82
N LEU A 191 -3.48 15.35 -22.07
CA LEU A 191 -2.15 15.92 -21.90
C LEU A 191 -1.18 14.93 -21.24
N LEU A 192 -1.61 14.29 -20.14
CA LEU A 192 -0.81 13.25 -19.48
C LEU A 192 -0.47 12.10 -20.43
N PHE A 193 -1.45 11.67 -21.24
CA PHE A 193 -1.24 10.65 -22.24
C PHE A 193 -0.21 11.09 -23.28
N VAL A 194 -0.31 12.31 -23.81
CA VAL A 194 0.67 12.84 -24.78
C VAL A 194 2.05 12.92 -24.15
N VAL A 195 2.19 13.51 -22.97
CA VAL A 195 3.46 13.66 -22.25
C VAL A 195 4.10 12.30 -21.94
N SER A 196 3.31 11.30 -21.56
CA SER A 196 3.82 9.94 -21.33
C SER A 196 4.35 9.26 -22.60
N ASN A 197 3.97 9.72 -23.79
CA ASN A 197 4.38 9.16 -25.08
C ASN A 197 5.37 10.04 -25.85
N THR A 198 5.73 11.23 -25.34
CA THR A 198 6.75 12.08 -25.97
C THR A 198 8.16 11.71 -25.49
N PRO A 199 9.19 11.85 -26.34
CA PRO A 199 10.58 11.56 -25.96
C PRO A 199 11.15 12.54 -24.91
N LEU A 200 10.41 13.60 -24.55
CA LEU A 200 10.79 14.62 -23.57
C LEU A 200 11.17 14.04 -22.20
N ILE A 201 10.53 12.93 -21.78
CA ILE A 201 10.85 12.23 -20.52
C ILE A 201 11.94 11.16 -20.73
N SER A 202 12.05 10.61 -21.94
CA SER A 202 13.03 9.56 -22.27
C SER A 202 14.46 10.10 -22.39
N GLU A 203 14.65 11.31 -22.93
CA GLU A 203 15.98 11.91 -23.14
C GLU A 203 16.59 12.45 -21.84
N GLY A 204 15.78 12.91 -20.88
CA GLY A 204 16.26 13.43 -19.59
C GLY A 204 16.93 12.38 -18.69
N MET A 205 16.66 11.09 -18.89
CA MET A 205 17.32 10.01 -18.15
C MET A 205 18.70 9.66 -18.72
N GLN A 206 19.01 10.01 -19.97
CA GLN A 206 20.33 9.78 -20.57
C GLN A 206 21.32 10.90 -20.22
N VAL A 207 20.87 12.16 -20.21
CA VAL A 207 21.75 13.32 -19.93
C VAL A 207 22.30 13.29 -18.49
N ALA A 208 21.55 12.74 -17.52
CA ALA A 208 22.04 12.58 -16.15
C ALA A 208 23.20 11.58 -16.03
N LEU A 209 23.35 10.66 -16.98
CA LEU A 209 24.45 9.68 -16.98
C LEU A 209 25.74 10.24 -17.61
N GLU A 210 25.63 11.23 -18.50
CA GLU A 210 26.77 11.83 -19.21
C GLU A 210 27.44 12.96 -18.41
N ASP A 211 26.66 13.73 -17.64
CA ASP A 211 27.22 14.78 -16.77
C ASP A 211 28.04 14.20 -15.60
N GLU A 212 27.65 13.04 -15.04
CA GLU A 212 28.48 12.35 -14.02
C GLU A 212 29.79 11.77 -14.59
N VAL A 213 29.83 11.41 -15.88
CA VAL A 213 31.05 10.83 -16.49
C VAL A 213 32.07 11.92 -16.85
N SER A 214 31.62 13.17 -17.04
CA SER A 214 32.46 14.28 -17.47
C SER A 214 33.28 14.90 -16.33
N GLU A 215 32.77 14.86 -15.10
CA GLU A 215 33.47 15.38 -13.90
C GLU A 215 34.43 14.35 -13.27
N VAL A 216 34.32 13.07 -13.64
CA VAL A 216 35.20 11.99 -13.16
C VAL A 216 36.41 11.83 -14.09
N ILE A 217 37.18 12.91 -14.24
CA ILE A 217 38.55 12.83 -14.74
C ILE A 217 39.48 13.28 -13.61
N VAL A 218 39.88 12.27 -12.82
CA VAL A 218 41.08 12.20 -11.96
C VAL A 218 41.17 13.24 -10.84
N GLU A 219 40.44 13.00 -9.74
CA GLU A 219 41.02 13.20 -8.41
C GLU A 219 41.46 11.84 -7.86
N GLU A 220 42.72 11.75 -7.45
CA GLU A 220 43.32 10.59 -6.79
C GLU A 220 42.61 10.37 -5.44
N LYS A 221 41.52 9.59 -5.44
CA LYS A 221 40.74 9.28 -4.24
C LYS A 221 41.57 8.43 -3.28
N ASP A 222 41.83 8.96 -2.09
CA ASP A 222 42.38 8.21 -0.96
C ASP A 222 41.34 7.17 -0.48
N CYS A 223 41.64 5.89 -0.73
CA CYS A 223 40.77 4.76 -0.39
C CYS A 223 41.05 4.18 1.00
N THR A 224 41.62 4.96 1.91
CA THR A 224 41.78 4.55 3.31
C THR A 224 40.44 4.53 4.04
N VAL A 225 40.06 3.33 4.51
CA VAL A 225 38.80 3.16 5.26
C VAL A 225 38.96 3.71 6.67
N PRO A 226 38.07 4.60 7.14
CA PRO A 226 38.15 5.15 8.48
C PRO A 226 37.83 4.11 9.57
N GLU A 227 38.48 4.23 10.73
CA GLU A 227 38.39 3.26 11.85
C GLU A 227 36.95 2.95 12.29
N PHE A 228 36.02 3.91 12.22
CA PHE A 228 34.64 3.69 12.62
C PHE A 228 33.91 2.68 11.71
N ALA A 229 34.23 2.66 10.41
CA ALA A 229 33.63 1.73 9.45
C ALA A 229 34.15 0.30 9.69
N ILE A 230 35.41 0.18 10.08
CA ILE A 230 36.04 -1.08 10.51
C ILE A 230 35.40 -1.57 11.82
N ALA A 231 35.24 -0.69 12.81
CA ALA A 231 34.66 -1.01 14.11
C ALA A 231 33.19 -1.47 14.02
N MET A 232 32.45 -1.01 13.01
CA MET A 232 31.06 -1.43 12.74
C MET A 232 30.95 -2.64 11.82
N GLY A 233 32.06 -3.19 11.30
CA GLY A 233 32.05 -4.29 10.33
C GLY A 233 31.43 -3.92 8.97
N HIS A 234 31.46 -2.64 8.59
CA HIS A 234 30.87 -2.11 7.36
C HIS A 234 31.90 -1.60 6.36
N GLU A 235 33.13 -2.12 6.43
CA GLU A 235 34.23 -1.78 5.55
C GLU A 235 33.87 -1.93 4.06
N GLU A 236 33.31 -3.07 3.66
CA GLU A 236 32.94 -3.35 2.26
C GLU A 236 31.85 -2.42 1.74
N LYS A 237 30.85 -2.08 2.57
CA LYS A 237 29.81 -1.12 2.20
C LYS A 237 30.39 0.27 2.03
N TRP A 238 31.27 0.69 2.93
CA TRP A 238 31.94 1.99 2.82
C TRP A 238 32.79 2.07 1.55
N LYS A 239 33.55 1.01 1.23
CA LYS A 239 34.31 0.87 -0.01
C LYS A 239 33.42 0.94 -1.26
N LEU A 240 32.28 0.25 -1.26
CA LEU A 240 31.29 0.27 -2.36
C LEU A 240 30.73 1.67 -2.60
N HIS A 241 30.33 2.38 -1.54
CA HIS A 241 29.74 3.72 -1.65
C HIS A 241 30.74 4.79 -2.07
N ASN A 242 32.04 4.57 -1.85
CA ASN A 242 33.09 5.52 -2.21
C ASN A 242 33.82 5.18 -3.52
N GLY A 243 33.44 4.08 -4.18
CA GLY A 243 34.05 3.63 -5.44
C GLY A 243 35.43 2.98 -5.26
N CYS A 244 35.81 2.68 -4.02
CA CYS A 244 37.08 2.07 -3.65
C CYS A 244 36.95 0.54 -3.65
N THR A 245 36.73 -0.04 -4.82
CA THR A 245 36.73 -1.50 -4.98
C THR A 245 38.16 -1.97 -5.16
N ASP A 246 38.62 -2.84 -4.27
CA ASP A 246 39.91 -3.52 -4.41
C ASP A 246 39.91 -4.23 -5.76
N LYS A 247 40.82 -3.83 -6.67
CA LYS A 247 41.13 -4.63 -7.85
C LYS A 247 41.73 -5.93 -7.33
N VAL A 248 40.89 -6.94 -7.14
CA VAL A 248 41.33 -8.31 -6.90
C VAL A 248 42.05 -8.76 -8.17
N SER A 249 43.37 -8.65 -8.11
CA SER A 249 44.32 -9.44 -8.88
C SER A 249 43.97 -10.93 -8.74
N GLU A 250 44.01 -11.65 -9.86
CA GLU A 250 43.93 -13.11 -9.97
C GLU A 250 42.56 -13.74 -9.63
N VAL A 251 41.61 -13.61 -10.56
CA VAL A 251 40.63 -14.69 -10.77
C VAL A 251 41.30 -15.75 -11.62
N ILE A 252 41.58 -16.88 -10.99
CA ILE A 252 41.81 -18.18 -11.62
C ILE A 252 40.74 -18.34 -12.71
N VAL A 253 41.17 -18.44 -13.97
CA VAL A 253 40.30 -18.86 -15.07
C VAL A 253 39.99 -20.34 -14.81
N GLU A 254 38.94 -20.61 -14.02
CA GLU A 254 38.25 -21.89 -14.11
C GLU A 254 37.62 -21.93 -15.51
N GLU A 255 38.07 -22.91 -16.29
CA GLU A 255 37.55 -23.25 -17.61
C GLU A 255 36.04 -23.50 -17.49
N LYS A 256 35.22 -22.52 -17.89
CA LYS A 256 33.76 -22.63 -17.86
C LYS A 256 33.33 -23.71 -18.83
N ASP A 257 32.76 -24.79 -18.32
CA ASP A 257 32.15 -25.84 -19.13
C ASP A 257 30.87 -25.29 -19.79
N CYS A 258 30.96 -24.88 -21.06
CA CYS A 258 29.86 -24.30 -21.83
C CYS A 258 28.95 -25.36 -22.46
N THR A 259 28.76 -26.51 -21.80
CA THR A 259 27.74 -27.49 -22.20
C THR A 259 26.34 -26.96 -21.92
N VAL A 260 25.56 -26.74 -22.99
CA VAL A 260 24.17 -26.28 -22.88
C VAL A 260 23.31 -27.38 -22.23
N PRO A 261 22.62 -27.11 -21.11
CA PRO A 261 21.83 -28.12 -20.42
C PRO A 261 20.59 -28.51 -21.24
N GLU A 262 20.17 -29.76 -21.08
CA GLU A 262 19.13 -30.41 -21.91
C GLU A 262 17.78 -29.67 -21.90
N PHE A 263 17.45 -28.98 -20.79
CA PHE A 263 16.24 -28.16 -20.69
C PHE A 263 16.27 -26.94 -21.63
N ALA A 264 17.45 -26.33 -21.84
CA ALA A 264 17.61 -25.18 -22.71
C ALA A 264 17.55 -25.59 -24.20
N ILE A 265 17.96 -26.83 -24.49
CA ILE A 265 17.78 -27.48 -25.79
C ILE A 265 16.31 -27.76 -26.05
N ALA A 266 15.60 -28.36 -25.09
CA ALA A 266 14.18 -28.70 -25.20
C ALA A 266 13.27 -27.48 -25.41
N MET A 267 13.66 -26.31 -24.88
CA MET A 267 12.93 -25.05 -25.06
C MET A 267 13.38 -24.21 -26.27
N GLY A 268 14.36 -24.69 -27.07
CA GLY A 268 14.86 -23.95 -28.24
C GLY A 268 15.57 -22.62 -27.89
N HIS A 269 16.05 -22.46 -26.66
CA HIS A 269 16.60 -21.22 -26.11
C HIS A 269 18.12 -21.29 -25.89
N GLN A 270 18.80 -22.10 -26.70
CA GLN A 270 20.23 -22.40 -26.59
C GLN A 270 21.10 -21.14 -26.67
N GLU A 271 20.83 -20.28 -27.66
CA GLU A 271 21.59 -19.03 -27.87
C GLU A 271 21.41 -18.03 -26.72
N LYS A 272 20.18 -17.90 -26.19
CA LYS A 272 19.93 -17.02 -25.04
C LYS A 272 20.63 -17.50 -23.77
N TRP A 273 20.68 -18.81 -23.55
CA TRP A 273 21.39 -19.39 -22.43
C TRP A 273 22.90 -19.17 -22.53
N LYS A 274 23.46 -19.33 -23.73
CA LYS A 274 24.87 -19.05 -24.03
C LYS A 274 25.25 -17.59 -23.78
N LEU A 275 24.45 -16.66 -24.30
CA LEU A 275 24.66 -15.21 -24.17
C LEU A 275 24.57 -14.74 -22.71
N HIS A 276 23.65 -15.30 -21.92
CA HIS A 276 23.52 -14.98 -20.50
C HIS A 276 24.68 -15.47 -19.63
N ASN A 277 25.38 -16.54 -20.05
CA ASN A 277 26.48 -17.13 -19.28
C ASN A 277 27.88 -16.72 -19.79
N GLY A 278 27.92 -15.87 -20.82
CA GLY A 278 29.17 -15.42 -21.45
C GLY A 278 29.91 -16.54 -22.19
N CYS A 279 29.16 -17.49 -22.74
CA CYS A 279 29.64 -18.57 -23.58
C CYS A 279 29.30 -18.21 -25.04
N ASP A 280 30.12 -17.43 -25.71
CA ASP A 280 29.93 -17.12 -27.15
C ASP A 280 30.13 -18.37 -28.03
#